data_AF-A0A662U8Z9-F1
#
_entry.id   AF-A0A662U8Z9-F1
#
_cell.length_a   1.000
_cell.length_b   1.000
_cell.length_c   1.000
_cell.angle_alpha   90.00
_cell.angle_beta   90.00
_cell.angle_gamma   90.00
#
_symmetry.space_group_name_H-M   'P 1'
#
loop_
_entity.id
_entity.type
_entity.pdbx_description
1 polymer ?
#
loop_
_entity_poly.entity_id
_entity_poly.type
_entity_poly.pdbx_seq_one_letter_code
_entity_poly.pdbx_strand_id
1 'polypeptide(L)'
;MLRYAGGSKEKIIFIASYMVGFIIIIALLYYVGFGKIAAVIMQMSLGFFIITLILDLTGLVFYALTWHILLKGLKCNVSFKTSLTVSLASIFTCYVTPSGVLLELLRVVLANKEAKVPIGYSAASVVMHRILYTVGFILCAAASFTVIQAKYTTLGTIGTLLLLIILLSIAFAAGILYLSHRADLIEKMLIKLYRRFEGRINKIIRVYESEEVVNSLSNTISDFKNAFLELRRKPLYLLTAFIAVLATWIVDVAIFYVVFLALNYPISIW
;
A
#
# COMPACT_ATOMS: atom_id res chain seq x y z
N MET A 1 4.38 28.04 4.54
CA MET A 1 5.55 27.57 5.32
C MET A 1 5.05 26.88 6.58
N LEU A 2 5.09 25.55 6.62
CA LEU A 2 4.53 24.72 7.69
C LEU A 2 5.54 24.58 8.84
N ARG A 3 5.42 25.40 9.88
CA ARG A 3 6.05 25.15 11.18
C ARG A 3 5.10 24.27 12.01
N TYR A 4 5.22 22.96 11.86
CA TYR A 4 4.48 21.99 12.67
C TYR A 4 5.07 21.94 14.08
N ALA A 5 4.35 22.51 15.04
CA ALA A 5 4.56 22.26 16.46
C ALA A 5 3.99 20.88 16.82
N GLY A 6 4.69 19.81 16.44
CA GLY A 6 4.49 18.49 17.05
C GLY A 6 4.95 18.56 18.50
N GLY A 7 4.08 18.21 19.44
CA GLY A 7 4.37 18.26 20.87
C GLY A 7 5.61 17.42 21.20
N SER A 8 6.39 17.81 22.22
CA SER A 8 7.60 17.09 22.66
C SER A 8 7.40 15.57 22.75
N LYS A 9 6.21 15.13 23.20
CA LYS A 9 5.83 13.70 23.28
C LYS A 9 5.75 12.99 21.93
N GLU A 10 5.20 13.61 20.89
CA GLU A 10 5.09 13.00 19.56
C GLU A 10 6.46 12.85 18.90
N LYS A 11 7.34 13.85 19.08
CA LYS A 11 8.74 13.76 18.65
C LYS A 11 9.49 12.65 19.37
N ILE A 12 9.29 12.51 20.68
CA ILE A 12 9.89 11.44 21.48
C ILE A 12 9.39 10.06 21.01
N ILE A 13 8.10 9.89 20.77
CA ILE A 13 7.54 8.61 20.27
C ILE A 13 8.09 8.29 18.88
N PHE A 14 8.18 9.29 17.99
CA PHE A 14 8.76 9.10 16.67
C PHE A 14 10.23 8.67 16.77
N ILE A 15 11.06 9.41 17.51
CA ILE A 15 12.48 9.08 17.73
C ILE A 15 12.62 7.69 18.36
N ALA A 16 11.81 7.37 19.37
CA ALA A 16 11.84 6.07 20.02
C ALA A 16 11.51 4.93 19.04
N SER A 17 10.52 5.09 18.16
CA SER A 17 10.19 4.09 17.12
C SER A 17 11.35 3.86 16.14
N TYR A 18 12.05 4.92 15.71
CA TYR A 18 13.25 4.77 14.88
C TYR A 18 14.38 4.09 15.64
N MET A 19 14.61 4.45 16.91
CA MET A 19 15.64 3.79 17.72
C MET A 19 15.34 2.31 17.90
N VAL A 20 14.08 1.94 18.17
CA VAL A 20 13.67 0.54 18.28
C VAL A 20 13.92 -0.19 16.96
N GLY A 21 13.49 0.37 15.82
CA GLY A 21 13.74 -0.22 14.50
C GLY A 21 15.24 -0.39 14.23
N PHE A 22 16.04 0.62 14.54
CA PHE A 22 17.49 0.59 14.37
C PHE A 22 18.17 -0.44 15.28
N ILE A 23 17.77 -0.53 16.55
CA ILE A 23 18.26 -1.53 17.50
C ILE A 23 17.91 -2.93 17.01
N ILE A 24 16.69 -3.16 16.52
CA ILE A 24 16.29 -4.46 15.96
C ILE A 24 17.17 -4.82 14.76
N ILE A 25 17.41 -3.87 13.84
CA ILE A 25 18.30 -4.10 12.69
C ILE A 25 19.70 -4.46 13.17
N ILE A 26 20.30 -3.70 14.08
CA ILE A 26 21.64 -4.00 14.61
C ILE A 26 21.66 -5.35 15.32
N ALA A 27 20.64 -5.67 16.12
CA ALA A 27 20.54 -6.95 16.81
C ALA A 27 20.46 -8.13 15.83
N LEU A 28 19.70 -7.99 14.74
CA LEU A 28 19.65 -8.99 13.66
C LEU A 28 20.99 -9.12 12.94
N LEU A 29 21.64 -8.00 12.59
CA LEU A 29 22.95 -8.01 11.94
C LEU A 29 24.03 -8.63 12.85
N TYR A 30 23.97 -8.36 14.15
CA TYR A 30 24.85 -8.97 15.15
C TYR A 30 24.57 -10.46 15.31
N TYR A 31 23.30 -10.86 15.41
CA TYR A 31 22.88 -12.26 15.55
C TYR A 31 23.32 -13.12 14.36
N VAL A 32 23.18 -12.62 13.15
CA VAL A 32 23.65 -13.30 11.93
C VAL A 32 25.18 -13.23 11.81
N GLY A 33 25.77 -12.10 12.21
CA GLY A 33 27.21 -11.81 12.15
C GLY A 33 27.57 -10.97 10.92
N PHE A 34 28.03 -9.73 11.16
CA PHE A 34 28.39 -8.76 10.11
C PHE A 34 29.33 -9.31 9.03
N GLY A 35 30.34 -10.09 9.42
CA GLY A 35 31.30 -10.67 8.48
C GLY A 35 30.65 -11.65 7.48
N LYS A 36 29.67 -12.44 7.92
CA LYS A 36 28.94 -13.36 7.04
C LYS A 36 28.09 -12.60 6.04
N ILE A 37 27.38 -11.57 6.50
CA ILE A 37 26.55 -10.71 5.63
C ILE A 37 27.43 -10.01 4.60
N ALA A 38 28.54 -9.41 5.03
CA ALA A 38 29.47 -8.73 4.13
C ALA A 38 30.06 -9.69 3.09
N ALA A 39 30.47 -10.90 3.49
CA ALA A 39 30.98 -11.90 2.57
C ALA A 39 29.93 -12.32 1.52
N VAL A 40 28.67 -12.51 1.92
CA VAL A 40 27.56 -12.84 1.00
C VAL A 40 27.31 -11.70 0.01
N ILE A 41 27.27 -10.44 0.47
CA ILE A 41 27.10 -9.27 -0.40
C ILE A 41 28.25 -9.16 -1.39
N MET A 42 29.50 -9.37 -0.94
CA MET A 42 30.70 -9.28 -1.79
C MET A 42 30.79 -10.40 -2.83
N GLN A 43 30.18 -11.55 -2.57
CA GLN A 43 30.13 -12.69 -3.50
C GLN A 43 28.96 -12.58 -4.50
N MET A 44 28.02 -11.66 -4.28
CA MET A 44 26.84 -11.53 -5.12
C MET A 44 27.22 -10.98 -6.51
N SER A 45 26.77 -11.65 -7.57
CA SER A 45 27.09 -11.20 -8.93
C SER A 45 26.40 -9.87 -9.24
N LEU A 46 27.15 -8.94 -9.84
CA LEU A 46 26.60 -7.66 -10.29
C LEU A 46 25.46 -7.86 -11.32
N GLY A 47 25.53 -8.93 -12.12
CA GLY A 47 24.48 -9.29 -13.07
C GLY A 47 23.15 -9.57 -12.39
N PHE A 48 23.13 -10.37 -11.32
CA PHE A 48 21.91 -10.63 -10.56
C PHE A 48 21.37 -9.36 -9.90
N PHE A 49 22.24 -8.50 -9.37
CA PHE A 49 21.82 -7.21 -8.83
C PHE A 49 21.11 -6.33 -9.88
N ILE A 50 21.70 -6.19 -11.08
CA ILE A 50 21.11 -5.40 -12.17
C ILE A 50 19.76 -5.98 -12.61
N ILE A 51 19.64 -7.31 -12.73
CA ILE A 51 18.38 -7.97 -13.09
C ILE A 51 17.31 -7.69 -12.03
N THR A 52 17.64 -7.87 -10.75
CA THR A 52 16.70 -7.57 -9.65
C THR A 52 16.29 -6.11 -9.63
N LEU A 53 17.21 -5.18 -9.90
CA LEU A 53 16.90 -3.75 -10.00
C LEU A 53 15.95 -3.44 -11.16
N ILE A 54 16.17 -4.02 -12.34
CA ILE A 54 15.28 -3.85 -13.50
C ILE A 54 13.89 -4.41 -13.20
N LEU A 55 13.81 -5.58 -12.56
CA LEU A 55 12.55 -6.17 -12.14
C LEU A 55 11.83 -5.25 -11.14
N ASP A 56 12.51 -4.77 -10.10
CA ASP A 56 11.90 -3.87 -9.10
C ASP A 56 11.35 -2.59 -9.75
N LEU A 57 12.13 -1.93 -10.62
CA LEU A 57 11.67 -0.76 -11.38
C LEU A 57 10.45 -1.08 -12.26
N THR A 58 10.42 -2.26 -12.86
CA THR A 58 9.29 -2.73 -13.67
C THR A 58 8.04 -2.94 -12.81
N GLY A 59 8.20 -3.54 -11.63
CA GLY A 59 7.13 -3.71 -10.64
C GLY A 59 6.54 -2.36 -10.20
N LEU A 60 7.40 -1.37 -9.93
CA LEU A 60 6.97 0.00 -9.60
C LEU A 60 6.19 0.67 -10.75
N VAL A 61 6.57 0.42 -12.00
CA VAL A 61 5.83 0.91 -13.18
C VAL A 61 4.46 0.26 -13.28
N PHE A 62 4.34 -1.06 -13.11
CA PHE A 62 3.04 -1.75 -13.10
C PHE A 62 2.14 -1.32 -11.94
N TYR A 63 2.74 -1.05 -10.78
CA TYR A 63 2.06 -0.49 -9.64
C TYR A 63 1.45 0.88 -9.95
N ALA A 64 2.24 1.80 -10.51
CA ALA A 64 1.73 3.10 -10.94
C ALA A 64 0.69 2.99 -12.07
N LEU A 65 0.88 2.05 -13.01
CA LEU A 65 -0.03 1.79 -14.12
C LEU A 65 -1.40 1.32 -13.63
N THR A 66 -1.43 0.42 -12.65
CA THR A 66 -2.68 -0.05 -12.03
C THR A 66 -3.49 1.12 -11.52
N TRP A 67 -2.87 2.01 -10.74
CA TRP A 67 -3.56 3.18 -10.21
C TRP A 67 -3.97 4.17 -11.31
N HIS A 68 -3.12 4.36 -12.33
CA HIS A 68 -3.44 5.20 -13.48
C HIS A 68 -4.69 4.71 -14.24
N ILE A 69 -4.82 3.39 -14.45
CA ILE A 69 -5.99 2.79 -15.09
C ILE A 69 -7.27 3.07 -14.27
N LEU A 70 -7.20 2.99 -12.94
CA LEU A 70 -8.33 3.31 -12.07
C LEU A 70 -8.73 4.79 -12.17
N LEU A 71 -7.76 5.71 -12.18
CA LEU A 71 -8.02 7.14 -12.38
C LEU A 71 -8.66 7.43 -13.75
N LYS A 72 -8.22 6.74 -14.81
CA LYS A 72 -8.85 6.81 -16.13
C LYS A 72 -10.28 6.27 -16.12
N GLY A 73 -10.56 5.20 -15.35
CA GLY A 73 -11.90 4.67 -15.14
C GLY A 73 -12.87 5.67 -14.52
N LEU A 74 -12.36 6.57 -13.69
CA LEU A 74 -13.07 7.72 -13.10
C LEU A 74 -13.07 8.99 -13.97
N LYS A 75 -12.56 8.88 -15.21
CA LYS A 75 -12.40 10.02 -16.14
C LYS A 75 -11.56 11.17 -15.57
N CYS A 76 -10.69 10.91 -14.60
CA CYS A 76 -9.77 11.92 -14.10
C CYS A 76 -8.72 12.22 -15.17
N ASN A 77 -8.53 13.52 -15.49
CA ASN A 77 -7.55 13.95 -16.48
C ASN A 77 -6.14 14.00 -15.89
N VAL A 78 -5.53 12.83 -15.72
CA VAL A 78 -4.17 12.66 -15.19
C VAL A 78 -3.29 12.05 -16.26
N SER A 79 -2.06 12.53 -16.39
CA SER A 79 -1.04 11.91 -17.27
C SER A 79 -0.41 10.70 -16.57
N PHE A 80 0.05 9.71 -17.34
CA PHE A 80 0.74 8.55 -16.74
C PHE A 80 1.99 8.98 -15.97
N LYS A 81 2.75 9.95 -16.48
CA LYS A 81 3.92 10.52 -15.80
C LYS A 81 3.56 11.06 -14.42
N THR A 82 2.45 11.79 -14.30
CA THR A 82 1.98 12.29 -13.00
C THR A 82 1.60 11.14 -12.07
N SER A 83 0.86 10.14 -12.55
CA SER A 83 0.52 8.96 -11.75
C SER A 83 1.76 8.19 -11.26
N LEU A 84 2.78 8.07 -12.12
CA LEU A 84 4.06 7.44 -11.79
C LEU A 84 4.81 8.23 -10.71
N THR A 85 5.05 9.52 -10.93
CA THR A 85 5.78 10.37 -9.96
C THR A 85 5.08 10.42 -8.61
N VAL A 86 3.75 10.56 -8.60
CA VAL A 86 2.97 10.56 -7.35
C VAL A 86 3.06 9.21 -6.64
N SER A 87 2.98 8.10 -7.38
CA SER A 87 3.11 6.76 -6.80
C SER A 87 4.49 6.54 -6.18
N LEU A 88 5.56 6.90 -6.90
CA LEU A 88 6.94 6.78 -6.43
C LEU A 88 7.21 7.66 -5.20
N ALA A 89 6.77 8.92 -5.20
CA ALA A 89 6.91 9.81 -4.04
C ALA A 89 6.19 9.26 -2.81
N SER A 90 5.02 8.66 -3.02
CA SER A 90 4.25 8.02 -1.95
C SER A 90 4.98 6.79 -1.39
N ILE A 91 5.48 5.91 -2.26
CA ILE A 91 6.24 4.70 -1.87
C ILE A 91 7.52 5.07 -1.13
N PHE A 92 8.27 6.03 -1.64
CA PHE A 92 9.46 6.56 -0.98
C PHE A 92 9.15 7.02 0.45
N THR A 93 8.05 7.77 0.63
CA THR A 93 7.61 8.22 1.96
C THR A 93 7.26 7.03 2.85
N CYS A 94 6.62 5.99 2.31
CA CYS A 94 6.32 4.76 3.05
C CYS A 94 7.59 4.02 3.52
N TYR A 95 8.65 4.04 2.73
CA TYR A 95 9.91 3.37 3.10
C TYR A 95 10.73 4.16 4.11
N VAL A 96 10.65 5.49 4.07
CA VAL A 96 11.38 6.34 5.02
C VAL A 96 10.62 6.54 6.32
N THR A 97 9.29 6.38 6.34
CA THR A 97 8.44 6.59 7.52
C THR A 97 7.90 5.28 8.10
N PRO A 98 7.72 5.17 9.44
CA PRO A 98 7.23 3.95 10.08
C PRO A 98 5.70 3.79 9.94
N SER A 99 5.10 4.25 8.83
CA SER A 99 3.64 4.23 8.64
C SER A 99 3.23 4.00 7.19
N GLY A 100 2.63 2.83 6.94
CA GLY A 100 2.00 2.51 5.67
C GLY A 100 0.75 3.33 5.35
N VAL A 101 0.15 4.01 6.34
CA VAL A 101 -1.02 4.89 6.11
C VAL A 101 -0.61 6.20 5.42
N LEU A 102 0.61 6.67 5.69
CA LEU A 102 1.14 7.89 5.06
C LEU A 102 1.32 7.75 3.54
N LEU A 103 1.61 6.53 3.07
CA LEU A 103 1.63 6.19 1.64
C LEU A 103 0.34 6.66 0.94
N GLU A 104 -0.81 6.21 1.45
CA GLU A 104 -2.10 6.38 0.79
C GLU A 104 -2.60 7.83 0.94
N LEU A 105 -2.40 8.42 2.11
CA LEU A 105 -2.75 9.84 2.34
C LEU A 105 -1.93 10.76 1.44
N LEU A 106 -0.63 10.53 1.33
CA LEU A 106 0.23 11.35 0.48
C LEU A 106 -0.15 11.21 -0.99
N ARG A 107 -0.49 9.99 -1.44
CA ARG A 107 -0.98 9.78 -2.81
C ARG A 107 -2.24 10.59 -3.10
N VAL A 108 -3.19 10.60 -2.18
CA VAL A 108 -4.44 11.38 -2.32
C VAL A 108 -4.14 12.89 -2.39
N VAL A 109 -3.31 13.39 -1.48
CA VAL A 109 -2.95 14.82 -1.41
C VAL A 109 -2.15 15.25 -2.65
N LEU A 110 -1.16 14.47 -3.08
CA LEU A 110 -0.35 14.79 -4.25
C LEU A 110 -1.17 14.69 -5.54
N ALA A 111 -2.10 13.75 -5.67
CA ALA A 111 -3.00 13.69 -6.82
C ALA A 111 -3.87 14.96 -6.94
N ASN A 112 -4.35 15.46 -5.80
CA ASN A 112 -5.11 16.71 -5.77
C ASN A 112 -4.22 17.91 -6.12
N LYS A 113 -3.02 17.99 -5.56
CA LYS A 113 -2.10 19.10 -5.78
C LYS A 113 -1.56 19.16 -7.22
N GLU A 114 -1.09 18.03 -7.75
CA GLU A 114 -0.36 17.96 -9.01
C GLU A 114 -1.29 17.77 -10.22
N ALA A 115 -2.50 17.26 -10.02
CA ALA A 115 -3.45 16.96 -11.11
C ALA A 115 -4.90 17.38 -10.84
N LYS A 116 -5.17 18.12 -9.75
CA LYS A 116 -6.52 18.61 -9.37
C LYS A 116 -7.57 17.51 -9.25
N VAL A 117 -7.15 16.27 -8.96
CA VAL A 117 -8.08 15.17 -8.72
C VAL A 117 -8.83 15.44 -7.41
N PRO A 118 -10.17 15.39 -7.39
CA PRO A 118 -10.93 15.54 -6.15
C PRO A 118 -10.51 14.50 -5.11
N ILE A 119 -10.44 14.90 -3.84
CA ILE A 119 -9.93 14.05 -2.74
C ILE A 119 -10.73 12.76 -2.63
N GLY A 120 -12.07 12.83 -2.71
CA GLY A 120 -12.95 11.65 -2.66
C GLY A 120 -12.69 10.67 -3.81
N TYR A 121 -12.49 11.16 -5.03
CA TYR A 121 -12.18 10.35 -6.22
C TYR A 121 -10.82 9.67 -6.09
N SER A 122 -9.80 10.43 -5.66
CA SER A 122 -8.47 9.89 -5.45
C SER A 122 -8.49 8.82 -4.36
N ALA A 123 -9.15 9.07 -3.22
CA ALA A 123 -9.30 8.09 -2.15
C ALA A 123 -10.03 6.82 -2.61
N ALA A 124 -11.11 6.95 -3.39
CA ALA A 124 -11.84 5.81 -3.94
C ALA A 124 -10.97 4.95 -4.86
N SER A 125 -10.19 5.60 -5.73
CA SER A 125 -9.24 4.90 -6.62
C SER A 125 -8.14 4.18 -5.85
N VAL A 126 -7.63 4.77 -4.76
CA VAL A 126 -6.60 4.18 -3.89
C VAL A 126 -7.15 2.99 -3.11
N VAL A 127 -8.37 3.09 -2.58
CA VAL A 127 -9.02 1.98 -1.88
C VAL A 127 -9.30 0.82 -2.84
N MET A 128 -9.79 1.12 -4.05
CA MET A 128 -9.97 0.09 -5.09
C MET A 128 -8.64 -0.56 -5.48
N HIS A 129 -7.58 0.24 -5.61
CA HIS A 129 -6.22 -0.25 -5.84
C HIS A 129 -5.78 -1.25 -4.77
N ARG A 130 -5.99 -0.93 -3.48
CA ARG A 130 -5.67 -1.81 -2.36
C ARG A 130 -6.47 -3.11 -2.39
N ILE A 131 -7.75 -3.05 -2.74
CA ILE A 131 -8.59 -4.24 -2.91
C ILE A 131 -8.02 -5.13 -4.02
N LEU A 132 -7.73 -4.59 -5.20
CA LEU A 132 -7.18 -5.36 -6.32
C LEU A 132 -5.83 -6.01 -5.96
N TYR A 133 -4.93 -5.28 -5.31
CA TYR A 133 -3.66 -5.82 -4.83
C TYR A 133 -3.84 -6.95 -3.82
N THR A 134 -4.78 -6.80 -2.87
CA THR A 134 -5.06 -7.83 -1.86
C THR A 134 -5.68 -9.08 -2.51
N VAL A 135 -6.56 -8.91 -3.49
CA VAL A 135 -7.12 -10.04 -4.27
C VAL A 135 -6.01 -10.73 -5.06
N GLY A 136 -5.12 -9.98 -5.70
CA GLY A 136 -3.96 -10.53 -6.40
C GLY A 136 -3.07 -11.35 -5.47
N PHE A 137 -2.77 -10.82 -4.28
CA PHE A 137 -2.05 -11.53 -3.23
C PHE A 137 -2.75 -12.84 -2.83
N ILE A 138 -4.06 -12.80 -2.56
CA ILE A 138 -4.84 -13.98 -2.19
C ILE A 138 -4.77 -15.05 -3.29
N LEU A 139 -4.90 -14.67 -4.56
CA LEU A 139 -4.81 -15.62 -5.67
C LEU A 139 -3.42 -16.26 -5.76
N CYS A 140 -2.35 -15.46 -5.73
CA CYS A 140 -0.99 -15.98 -5.78
C CYS A 140 -0.70 -16.87 -4.57
N ALA A 141 -1.04 -16.43 -3.35
CA ALA A 141 -0.82 -17.19 -2.12
C ALA A 141 -1.62 -18.49 -2.10
N ALA A 142 -2.89 -18.48 -2.52
CA ALA A 142 -3.72 -19.67 -2.61
C ALA A 142 -3.19 -20.65 -3.66
N ALA A 143 -2.78 -20.17 -4.84
CA ALA A 143 -2.18 -21.01 -5.88
C ALA A 143 -0.86 -21.64 -5.41
N SER A 144 0.01 -20.87 -4.74
CA SER A 144 1.24 -21.40 -4.16
C SER A 144 0.92 -22.43 -3.07
N PHE A 145 -0.06 -22.15 -2.20
CA PHE A 145 -0.46 -23.08 -1.15
C PHE A 145 -0.98 -24.41 -1.70
N THR A 146 -1.82 -24.39 -2.75
CA THR A 146 -2.36 -25.63 -3.35
C THR A 146 -1.27 -26.47 -4.02
N VAL A 147 -0.33 -25.84 -4.74
CA VAL A 147 0.81 -26.55 -5.35
C VAL A 147 1.69 -27.20 -4.29
N ILE A 148 2.02 -26.46 -3.23
CA ILE A 148 2.85 -26.98 -2.13
C ILE A 148 2.10 -28.13 -1.42
N GLN A 149 0.82 -27.99 -1.14
CA GLN A 149 0.03 -29.02 -0.45
C GLN A 149 -0.18 -30.28 -1.31
N ALA A 150 -0.19 -30.15 -2.64
CA ALA A 150 -0.23 -31.30 -3.55
C ALA A 150 1.11 -32.05 -3.59
N LYS A 151 2.24 -31.33 -3.48
CA LYS A 151 3.59 -31.92 -3.50
C LYS A 151 4.02 -32.48 -2.16
N TYR A 152 3.61 -31.85 -1.06
CA TYR A 152 3.97 -32.22 0.31
C TYR A 152 2.74 -32.62 1.10
N THR A 153 2.72 -33.85 1.61
CA THR A 153 1.53 -34.48 2.23
C THR A 153 1.08 -33.80 3.52
N THR A 154 1.98 -33.14 4.25
CA THR A 154 1.63 -32.41 5.50
C THR A 154 2.58 -31.23 5.71
N LEU A 155 2.03 -30.02 5.64
CA LEU A 155 2.78 -28.77 5.89
C LEU A 155 2.87 -28.38 7.37
N GLY A 156 2.25 -29.17 8.27
CA GLY A 156 2.24 -28.95 9.70
C GLY A 156 1.82 -27.52 10.08
N THR A 157 2.52 -26.92 11.04
CA THR A 157 2.26 -25.56 11.51
C THR A 157 2.42 -24.50 10.41
N ILE A 158 3.38 -24.69 9.49
CA ILE A 158 3.62 -23.73 8.40
C ILE A 158 2.38 -23.65 7.49
N GLY A 159 1.79 -24.80 7.14
CA GLY A 159 0.57 -24.85 6.35
C GLY A 159 -0.59 -24.12 7.03
N THR A 160 -0.77 -24.32 8.34
CA THR A 160 -1.81 -23.63 9.11
C THR A 160 -1.61 -22.10 9.16
N LEU A 161 -0.36 -21.64 9.28
CA LEU A 161 -0.04 -20.21 9.27
C LEU A 161 -0.31 -19.57 7.90
N LEU A 162 0.04 -20.25 6.81
CA LEU A 162 -0.24 -19.77 5.46
C LEU A 162 -1.75 -19.66 5.21
N LEU A 163 -2.52 -20.68 5.60
CA LEU A 163 -3.98 -20.63 5.52
C LEU A 163 -4.57 -19.48 6.34
N LEU A 164 -4.07 -19.26 7.56
CA LEU A 164 -4.50 -18.14 8.39
C LEU A 164 -4.22 -16.79 7.72
N ILE A 165 -3.04 -16.60 7.12
CA ILE A 165 -2.69 -15.37 6.38
C ILE A 165 -3.64 -15.16 5.21
N ILE A 166 -3.97 -16.21 4.45
CA ILE A 166 -4.92 -16.14 3.34
C ILE A 166 -6.32 -15.74 3.86
N LEU A 167 -6.82 -16.39 4.91
CA LEU A 167 -8.12 -16.10 5.51
C LEU A 167 -8.21 -14.67 6.06
N LEU A 168 -7.17 -14.20 6.75
CA LEU A 168 -7.09 -12.83 7.25
C LEU A 168 -7.07 -11.82 6.10
N SER A 169 -6.37 -12.14 5.00
CA SER A 169 -6.33 -11.29 3.81
C SER A 169 -7.70 -11.22 3.11
N ILE A 170 -8.43 -12.35 3.04
CA ILE A 170 -9.81 -12.40 2.54
C ILE A 170 -10.73 -11.55 3.44
N ALA A 171 -10.64 -11.73 4.76
CA ALA A 171 -11.42 -10.95 5.72
C ALA A 171 -11.13 -9.45 5.62
N PHE A 172 -9.86 -9.08 5.43
CA PHE A 172 -9.44 -7.69 5.22
C PHE A 172 -10.00 -7.09 3.93
N ALA A 173 -9.87 -7.80 2.80
CA ALA A 173 -10.42 -7.36 1.52
C ALA A 173 -11.95 -7.22 1.57
N ALA A 174 -12.64 -8.20 2.16
CA ALA A 174 -14.08 -8.17 2.36
C ALA A 174 -14.50 -7.01 3.30
N GLY A 175 -13.74 -6.77 4.37
CA GLY A 175 -13.96 -5.67 5.30
C GLY A 175 -13.83 -4.30 4.64
N ILE A 176 -12.78 -4.08 3.85
CA ILE A 176 -12.60 -2.83 3.08
C ILE A 176 -13.72 -2.66 2.05
N LEU A 177 -14.07 -3.71 1.31
CA LEU A 177 -15.16 -3.68 0.34
C LEU A 177 -16.50 -3.31 1.00
N TYR A 178 -16.81 -3.94 2.14
CA TYR A 178 -18.02 -3.68 2.91
C TYR A 178 -18.06 -2.23 3.41
N LEU A 179 -16.96 -1.76 4.03
CA LEU A 179 -16.87 -0.42 4.60
C LEU A 179 -16.94 0.65 3.50
N SER A 180 -16.33 0.40 2.35
CA SER A 180 -16.39 1.30 1.17
C SER A 180 -17.79 1.37 0.59
N HIS A 181 -18.53 0.25 0.56
CA HIS A 181 -19.93 0.24 0.13
C HIS A 181 -20.85 0.96 1.14
N ARG A 182 -20.55 0.81 2.43
CA ARG A 182 -21.23 1.47 3.55
C ARG A 182 -20.50 2.74 3.97
N ALA A 183 -20.07 3.57 3.02
CA ALA A 183 -19.38 4.83 3.29
C ALA A 183 -20.18 5.74 4.26
N ASP A 184 -21.51 5.62 4.29
CA ASP A 184 -22.40 6.32 5.24
C ASP A 184 -22.06 6.02 6.72
N LEU A 185 -21.55 4.82 7.02
CA LEU A 185 -21.07 4.45 8.36
C LEU A 185 -19.77 5.19 8.70
N ILE A 186 -18.87 5.32 7.71
CA ILE A 186 -17.63 6.07 7.84
C ILE A 186 -17.96 7.55 8.08
N GLU A 187 -18.91 8.10 7.32
CA GLU A 187 -19.39 9.48 7.48
C GLU A 187 -19.89 9.73 8.90
N LYS A 188 -20.83 8.92 9.40
CA LYS A 188 -21.35 9.05 10.77
C LYS A 188 -20.24 8.95 11.81
N MET A 189 -19.30 8.01 11.64
CA MET A 189 -18.19 7.85 12.56
C MET A 189 -17.25 9.05 12.56
N LEU A 190 -16.89 9.57 11.39
CA LEU A 190 -16.00 10.71 11.24
C LEU A 190 -16.65 12.01 11.73
N ILE A 191 -17.93 12.24 11.46
CA ILE A 191 -18.67 13.39 11.98
C ILE A 191 -18.77 13.30 13.52
N LYS A 192 -19.08 12.11 14.07
CA LYS A 192 -19.13 11.91 15.53
C LYS A 192 -17.76 12.15 16.17
N LEU A 193 -16.68 11.71 15.53
CA LEU A 193 -15.32 11.94 15.99
C LEU A 193 -14.95 13.43 15.92
N TYR A 194 -15.27 14.10 14.80
CA TYR A 194 -15.06 15.53 14.63
C TYR A 194 -15.78 16.32 15.73
N ARG A 195 -17.08 16.10 15.93
CA ARG A 195 -17.86 16.77 16.99
C ARG A 195 -17.32 16.49 18.39
N ARG A 196 -16.83 15.28 18.67
CA ARG A 196 -16.20 14.94 19.96
C ARG A 196 -14.91 15.73 20.21
N PHE A 197 -14.17 16.08 19.15
CA PHE A 197 -12.89 16.77 19.23
C PHE A 197 -12.93 18.21 18.71
N GLU A 198 -14.12 18.75 18.43
CA GLU A 198 -14.34 20.03 17.78
C GLU A 198 -13.59 21.16 18.49
N GLY A 199 -13.68 21.24 19.82
CA GLY A 199 -12.96 22.26 20.60
C GLY A 199 -11.43 22.21 20.48
N ARG A 200 -10.84 21.04 20.18
CA ARG A 200 -9.40 20.91 19.90
C ARG A 200 -9.08 21.18 18.43
N ILE A 201 -9.95 20.72 17.53
CA ILE A 201 -9.77 20.84 16.08
C ILE A 201 -9.95 22.30 15.65
N ASN A 202 -10.98 23.00 16.11
CA ASN A 202 -11.21 24.41 15.78
C ASN A 202 -10.12 25.34 16.33
N LYS A 203 -9.42 24.93 17.40
CA LYS A 203 -8.23 25.64 17.89
C LYS A 203 -7.06 25.57 16.89
N ILE A 204 -7.03 24.54 16.05
CA ILE A 204 -6.03 24.30 14.99
C ILE A 204 -6.51 24.92 13.67
N ILE A 205 -7.78 24.72 13.32
CA ILE A 205 -8.42 25.17 12.09
C ILE A 205 -9.19 26.48 12.35
N ARG A 206 -8.56 27.45 13.01
CA ARG A 206 -9.18 28.73 13.46
C ARG A 206 -9.85 29.57 12.36
N VAL A 207 -9.71 29.16 11.10
CA VAL A 207 -10.08 29.89 9.89
C VAL A 207 -11.44 29.45 9.32
N TYR A 208 -11.96 28.28 9.71
CA TYR A 208 -13.18 27.71 9.13
C TYR A 208 -14.28 27.53 10.18
N GLU A 209 -15.53 27.79 9.78
CA GLU A 209 -16.69 27.50 10.62
C GLU A 209 -16.91 25.99 10.74
N SER A 210 -17.36 25.52 11.92
CA SER A 210 -17.54 24.09 12.19
C SER A 210 -18.44 23.40 11.18
N GLU A 211 -19.51 24.08 10.75
CA GLU A 211 -20.47 23.59 9.76
C GLU A 211 -19.83 23.47 8.37
N GLU A 212 -18.95 24.38 7.97
CA GLU A 212 -18.23 24.28 6.69
C GLU A 212 -17.30 23.06 6.65
N VAL A 213 -16.62 22.74 7.75
CA VAL A 213 -15.76 21.56 7.86
C VAL A 213 -16.57 20.27 7.77
N VAL A 214 -17.71 20.21 8.46
CA VAL A 214 -18.62 19.05 8.40
C VAL A 214 -19.20 18.87 7.00
N ASN A 215 -19.62 19.96 6.36
CA ASN A 215 -20.15 19.93 4.99
C ASN A 215 -19.08 19.51 3.97
N SER A 216 -17.85 20.02 4.10
CA SER A 216 -16.73 19.60 3.25
C SER A 216 -16.39 18.11 3.41
N LEU A 217 -16.41 17.62 4.66
CA LEU A 217 -16.20 16.20 4.97
C LEU A 217 -17.30 15.32 4.38
N SER A 218 -18.57 15.69 4.58
CA SER A 218 -19.72 14.98 4.03
C SER A 218 -19.67 14.93 2.50
N ASN A 219 -19.38 16.06 1.85
CA ASN A 219 -19.19 16.13 0.39
C ASN A 219 -18.05 15.22 -0.08
N THR A 220 -16.91 15.22 0.62
CA THR A 220 -15.76 14.36 0.28
C THR A 220 -16.11 12.87 0.39
N ILE A 221 -16.89 12.48 1.40
CA ILE A 221 -17.29 11.09 1.61
C ILE A 221 -18.36 10.67 0.60
N SER A 222 -19.27 11.57 0.24
CA SER A 222 -20.23 11.36 -0.85
C SER A 222 -19.50 11.17 -2.19
N ASP A 223 -18.54 12.03 -2.51
CA ASP A 223 -17.68 11.90 -3.70
C ASP A 223 -16.92 10.57 -3.71
N PHE A 224 -16.35 10.18 -2.57
CA PHE A 224 -15.70 8.88 -2.41
C PHE A 224 -16.67 7.73 -2.71
N LYS A 225 -17.86 7.73 -2.12
CA LYS A 225 -18.87 6.69 -2.32
C LYS A 225 -19.28 6.60 -3.78
N ASN A 226 -19.55 7.74 -4.41
CA ASN A 226 -19.97 7.82 -5.81
C ASN A 226 -18.87 7.32 -6.75
N ALA A 227 -17.63 7.80 -6.58
CA ALA A 227 -16.49 7.35 -7.36
C ALA A 227 -16.21 5.85 -7.18
N PHE A 228 -16.31 5.34 -5.94
CA PHE A 228 -16.12 3.91 -5.66
C PHE A 228 -17.16 3.04 -6.37
N LEU A 229 -18.44 3.45 -6.32
CA LEU A 229 -19.53 2.76 -7.02
C LEU A 229 -19.40 2.88 -8.54
N GLU A 230 -18.93 4.02 -9.06
CA GLU A 230 -18.66 4.22 -10.48
C GLU A 230 -17.57 3.25 -10.96
N LEU A 231 -16.44 3.15 -10.27
CA LEU A 231 -15.38 2.18 -10.58
C LEU A 231 -15.91 0.75 -10.60
N ARG A 232 -16.75 0.38 -9.63
CA ARG A 232 -17.35 -0.95 -9.56
C ARG A 232 -18.23 -1.30 -10.77
N ARG A 233 -18.75 -0.28 -11.47
CA ARG A 233 -19.53 -0.41 -12.71
C ARG A 233 -18.67 -0.39 -13.98
N LYS A 234 -17.34 -0.32 -13.86
CA LYS A 234 -16.39 -0.26 -14.97
C LYS A 234 -15.51 -1.53 -15.01
N PRO A 235 -16.08 -2.71 -15.33
CA PRO A 235 -15.37 -3.99 -15.22
C PRO A 235 -14.12 -4.07 -16.12
N LEU A 236 -14.13 -3.43 -17.29
CA LEU A 236 -12.95 -3.39 -18.18
C LEU A 236 -11.76 -2.67 -17.53
N TYR A 237 -11.99 -1.55 -16.85
CA TYR A 237 -10.94 -0.84 -16.13
C TYR A 237 -10.45 -1.63 -14.91
N LEU A 238 -11.36 -2.30 -14.20
CA LEU A 238 -10.98 -3.18 -13.09
C LEU A 238 -10.17 -4.38 -13.56
N LEU A 239 -10.57 -5.03 -14.65
CA LEU A 239 -9.87 -6.18 -15.22
C LEU A 239 -8.48 -5.80 -15.73
N THR A 240 -8.37 -4.70 -16.48
CA THR A 240 -7.07 -4.21 -16.98
C THR A 240 -6.15 -3.79 -15.84
N ALA A 241 -6.67 -3.10 -14.82
CA ALA A 241 -5.91 -2.81 -13.60
C ALA A 241 -5.48 -4.11 -12.90
N PHE A 242 -6.36 -5.09 -12.81
CA PHE A 242 -6.06 -6.37 -12.17
C PHE A 242 -4.98 -7.17 -12.91
N ILE A 243 -4.96 -7.14 -14.24
CA ILE A 243 -3.87 -7.73 -15.03
C ILE A 243 -2.51 -7.07 -14.69
N ALA A 244 -2.48 -5.74 -14.54
CA ALA A 244 -1.28 -5.03 -14.11
C ALA A 244 -0.86 -5.38 -12.67
N VAL A 245 -1.84 -5.62 -11.77
CA VAL A 245 -1.56 -6.16 -10.43
C VAL A 245 -0.91 -7.54 -10.50
N LEU A 246 -1.45 -8.46 -11.30
CA LEU A 246 -0.87 -9.79 -11.47
C LEU A 246 0.54 -9.72 -12.06
N ALA A 247 0.77 -8.83 -13.02
CA ALA A 247 2.11 -8.57 -13.54
C ALA A 247 3.07 -8.08 -12.44
N THR A 248 2.61 -7.23 -11.52
CA THR A 248 3.40 -6.80 -10.36
C THR A 248 3.77 -7.99 -9.48
N TRP A 249 2.81 -8.82 -9.09
CA TRP A 249 3.08 -9.99 -8.24
C TRP A 249 4.01 -11.01 -8.90
N ILE A 250 3.90 -11.21 -10.22
CA ILE A 250 4.81 -12.10 -10.97
C ILE A 250 6.24 -11.55 -10.92
N VAL A 251 6.41 -10.23 -11.12
CA VAL A 251 7.71 -9.57 -11.03
C VAL A 251 8.28 -9.68 -9.61
N ASP A 252 7.46 -9.46 -8.58
CA ASP A 252 7.89 -9.58 -7.18
C ASP A 252 8.35 -11.00 -6.84
N VAL A 253 7.62 -12.03 -7.30
CA VAL A 253 8.03 -13.44 -7.15
C VAL A 253 9.32 -13.73 -7.93
N ALA A 254 9.47 -13.17 -9.13
CA ALA A 254 10.69 -13.31 -9.93
C ALA A 254 11.91 -12.69 -9.24
N ILE A 255 11.74 -11.55 -8.55
CA ILE A 255 12.81 -10.95 -7.74
C ILE A 255 13.30 -11.92 -6.67
N PHE A 256 12.39 -12.53 -5.90
CA PHE A 256 12.76 -13.52 -4.89
C PHE A 256 13.51 -14.71 -5.51
N TYR A 257 13.03 -15.22 -6.63
CA TYR A 257 13.70 -16.31 -7.35
C TYR A 257 15.14 -15.94 -7.77
N VAL A 258 15.33 -14.76 -8.37
CA VAL A 258 16.65 -14.27 -8.78
C VAL A 258 17.57 -14.11 -7.57
N VAL A 259 17.07 -13.64 -6.43
CA VAL A 259 17.84 -13.53 -5.18
C VAL A 259 18.33 -14.91 -4.71
N PHE A 260 17.49 -15.94 -4.75
CA PHE A 260 17.92 -17.28 -4.38
C PHE A 260 18.97 -17.87 -5.33
N LEU A 261 18.82 -17.63 -6.64
CA LEU A 261 19.86 -17.99 -7.61
C LEU A 261 21.18 -17.25 -7.32
N ALA A 262 21.12 -15.96 -6.96
CA ALA A 262 22.29 -15.17 -6.62
C ALA A 262 23.02 -15.69 -5.37
N LEU A 263 22.29 -16.33 -4.46
CA LEU A 263 22.83 -17.00 -3.27
C LEU A 263 23.30 -18.44 -3.54
N ASN A 264 23.33 -18.89 -4.79
CA ASN A 264 23.62 -20.27 -5.20
C ASN A 264 22.72 -21.30 -4.50
N TYR A 265 21.47 -20.91 -4.21
CA TYR A 265 20.47 -21.78 -3.64
C TYR A 265 19.40 -22.07 -4.71
N PRO A 266 19.58 -23.08 -5.58
CA PRO A 266 18.65 -23.35 -6.66
C PRO A 266 17.32 -23.82 -6.10
N ILE A 267 16.29 -22.99 -6.26
CA ILE A 267 14.92 -23.33 -5.88
C ILE A 267 14.17 -23.73 -7.14
N SER A 268 13.47 -24.85 -7.10
CA SER A 268 12.52 -25.17 -8.17
C SER A 268 11.30 -24.27 -8.04
N ILE A 269 10.88 -23.63 -9.13
CA ILE A 269 9.60 -22.91 -9.21
C ILE A 269 8.40 -23.90 -9.13
N TRP A 270 8.66 -25.21 -9.21
CA TRP A 270 7.69 -26.31 -9.21
C TRP A 270 8.05 -27.43 -8.23
#